data_AF-A0A450U4J9-F1
#
_entry.id   AF-A0A450U4J9-F1
#
_cell.length_a   1.000
_cell.length_b   1.000
_cell.length_c   1.000
_cell.angle_alpha   90.00
_cell.angle_beta   90.00
_cell.angle_gamma   90.00
#
_symmetry.space_group_name_H-M   'P 1'
#
loop_
_entity.id
_entity.type
_entity.pdbx_description
1 polymer ?
#
loop_
_entity_poly.entity_id
_entity_poly.type
_entity_poly.pdbx_seq_one_letter_code
_entity_poly.pdbx_strand_id
1 'polypeptide(L)'
;MGQSDEFSTYHEELLDGHYDCADRIVLNGYFPLGQQGGGLRTWWRQLTGSDETLDQDHLLRMAGRFSRRVHGWAKKHNIPVIHCASGERKHELAEKHLPQNPSFQGLFLILVAKAPGLVWDAKRSDTGNLHLQRRTPWPYINHYHFHIIDPEWGHITIKMSGHPPFGMQIMLNGHEWVERQARKQTISIQKEGNCFVGGSFQALNQIADTLCDEHTIGRLTDVCDRWAYSSCLCFALDSDEQQRSGFRYRYSVFQIEQSRNLLFTRGTTLDGVFQGLIDRTRRYLDVPKLRTIFGYRHRPHQRQQNKKPRMLRVLDQPVHDLTVFKVHFGPLTLKLYDKGARVLRIETIAHNVKGLRCGKVIEKLPIMLAKLQQMVIDFLNVVQAANHSYLPDGILDTLVEPTQRGARRLAGIDLQKTRVRLVSEAVLALAPKPGGFTMAELAAKVRDLLHDSALTYTTRHAAYDFSKFRGKKFVEKIENSRRYRTLPDGIRVLAGMLTLRERVIKPVLAGLGKPRIGRPPKNVDPLDQHYDNLQRELRRTFETLAILT
;
A
#
# COMPACT_ATOMS: atom_id res chain seq x y z
N MET A 1 -16.94 11.27 -4.65
CA MET A 1 -16.78 10.22 -3.63
C MET A 1 -16.27 10.89 -2.36
N GLY A 2 -16.98 10.80 -1.22
CA GLY A 2 -16.69 11.64 -0.04
C GLY A 2 -17.03 10.99 1.29
N GLN A 3 -16.76 9.68 1.45
CA GLN A 3 -16.96 9.04 2.74
C GLN A 3 -15.82 9.45 3.70
N SER A 4 -16.23 10.08 4.80
CA SER A 4 -15.35 10.35 5.94
C SER A 4 -15.18 9.09 6.79
N ASP A 5 -14.02 8.98 7.43
CA ASP A 5 -13.71 7.96 8.42
C ASP A 5 -13.71 8.58 9.83
N GLU A 6 -13.85 7.77 10.87
CA GLU A 6 -13.93 8.24 12.26
C GLU A 6 -12.66 8.98 12.71
N PHE A 7 -11.49 8.60 12.21
CA PHE A 7 -10.22 9.23 12.57
C PHE A 7 -10.15 10.66 12.02
N SER A 8 -10.46 10.82 10.73
CA SER A 8 -10.46 12.12 10.04
C SER A 8 -11.50 13.06 10.65
N THR A 9 -12.71 12.56 10.92
CA THR A 9 -13.77 13.34 11.59
C THR A 9 -13.37 13.76 13.00
N TYR A 10 -12.80 12.84 13.80
CA TYR A 10 -12.39 13.15 15.17
C TYR A 10 -11.30 14.23 15.24
N HIS A 11 -10.44 14.30 14.23
CA HIS A 11 -9.36 15.27 14.17
C HIS A 11 -9.67 16.50 13.30
N GLU A 12 -10.90 16.67 12.81
CA GLU A 12 -11.28 17.71 11.83
C GLU A 12 -10.85 19.13 12.26
N GLU A 13 -11.06 19.49 13.53
CA GLU A 13 -10.67 20.79 14.08
C GLU A 13 -9.15 21.05 14.09
N LEU A 14 -8.35 19.98 13.98
CA LEU A 14 -6.89 20.04 13.94
C LEU A 14 -6.34 20.08 12.50
N LEU A 15 -7.20 20.00 11.48
CA LEU A 15 -6.83 19.92 10.08
C LEU A 15 -7.08 21.24 9.33
N ASP A 16 -6.11 21.65 8.51
CA ASP A 16 -6.31 22.67 7.46
C ASP A 16 -7.08 22.09 6.26
N GLY A 17 -7.15 20.76 6.15
CA GLY A 17 -7.91 20.03 5.13
C GLY A 17 -7.38 18.63 4.86
N HIS A 18 -8.03 17.92 3.95
CA HIS A 18 -7.63 16.57 3.54
C HIS A 18 -7.92 16.32 2.07
N TYR A 19 -7.17 15.39 1.47
CA TYR A 19 -7.44 14.95 0.11
C TYR A 19 -7.07 13.48 -0.12
N ASP A 20 -7.83 12.84 -1.02
CA ASP A 20 -7.59 11.49 -1.51
C ASP A 20 -7.00 11.57 -2.93
N CYS A 21 -6.01 10.73 -3.25
CA CYS A 21 -5.40 10.72 -4.57
C CYS A 21 -4.80 9.35 -4.90
N ALA A 22 -5.01 8.88 -6.14
CA ALA A 22 -4.24 7.77 -6.70
C ALA A 22 -2.76 8.18 -6.76
N ASP A 23 -1.88 7.31 -6.29
CA ASP A 23 -0.44 7.59 -6.24
C ASP A 23 0.27 6.94 -7.42
N ARG A 24 0.41 5.62 -7.36
CA ARG A 24 1.06 4.84 -8.41
C ARG A 24 0.05 3.94 -9.11
N ILE A 25 0.00 4.02 -10.43
CA ILE A 25 -0.76 3.09 -11.27
C ILE A 25 0.23 2.35 -12.16
N VAL A 26 0.32 1.02 -12.01
CA VAL A 26 1.16 0.16 -12.85
C VAL A 26 0.28 -0.73 -13.71
N LEU A 27 0.39 -0.58 -15.01
CA LEU A 27 -0.34 -1.38 -16.01
C LEU A 27 0.62 -2.38 -16.66
N ASN A 28 0.12 -3.58 -16.96
CA ASN A 28 0.75 -4.48 -17.92
C ASN A 28 0.11 -4.25 -19.29
N GLY A 29 0.92 -3.93 -20.29
CA GLY A 29 0.53 -3.99 -21.70
C GLY A 29 0.95 -5.33 -22.28
N TYR A 30 -0.01 -6.07 -22.81
CA TYR A 30 0.22 -7.38 -23.41
C TYR A 30 -0.49 -7.50 -24.75
N PHE A 31 0.17 -8.16 -25.71
CA PHE A 31 -0.42 -8.49 -27.00
C PHE A 31 -1.15 -9.84 -26.91
N PRO A 32 -2.49 -9.90 -27.08
CA PRO A 32 -3.26 -11.13 -26.84
C PRO A 32 -2.82 -12.34 -27.67
N LEU A 33 -2.62 -12.17 -28.98
CA LEU A 33 -2.19 -13.27 -29.86
C LEU A 33 -0.80 -13.79 -29.46
N GLY A 34 0.09 -12.89 -29.06
CA GLY A 34 1.43 -13.24 -28.61
C GLY A 34 1.51 -13.98 -27.26
N GLN A 35 0.39 -14.22 -26.58
CA GLN A 35 0.40 -14.95 -25.31
C GLN A 35 0.49 -16.47 -25.50
N GLN A 36 0.04 -17.04 -26.62
CA GLN A 36 0.08 -18.49 -26.84
C GLN A 36 0.81 -18.82 -28.14
N GLY A 37 1.40 -20.03 -28.24
CA GLY A 37 2.22 -20.40 -29.40
C GLY A 37 1.43 -20.35 -30.71
N GLY A 38 0.19 -20.87 -30.71
CA GLY A 38 -0.69 -20.78 -31.87
C GLY A 38 -1.01 -19.34 -32.27
N GLY A 39 -1.28 -18.47 -31.31
CA GLY A 39 -1.54 -17.05 -31.57
C GLY A 39 -0.30 -16.30 -32.09
N LEU A 40 0.90 -16.59 -31.55
CA LEU A 40 2.15 -16.02 -32.05
C LEU A 40 2.40 -16.45 -33.49
N ARG A 41 2.14 -17.72 -33.83
CA ARG A 41 2.25 -18.23 -35.21
C ARG A 41 1.29 -17.51 -36.15
N THR A 42 0.03 -17.32 -35.76
CA THR A 42 -0.94 -16.56 -36.56
C THR A 42 -0.48 -15.12 -36.79
N TRP A 43 -0.01 -14.44 -35.75
CA TRP A 43 0.54 -13.09 -35.87
C TRP A 43 1.80 -13.06 -36.77
N TRP A 44 2.68 -14.06 -36.66
CA TRP A 44 3.86 -14.14 -37.51
C TRP A 44 3.48 -14.24 -38.99
N ARG A 45 2.52 -15.10 -39.36
CA ARG A 45 2.00 -15.18 -40.74
C ARG A 45 1.45 -13.85 -41.24
N GLN A 46 0.74 -13.11 -40.39
CA GLN A 46 0.27 -11.77 -40.75
C GLN A 46 1.43 -10.81 -40.94
N LEU A 47 2.50 -10.93 -40.14
CA LEU A 47 3.68 -10.08 -40.24
C LEU A 47 4.58 -10.40 -41.45
N THR A 48 4.82 -11.68 -41.76
CA THR A 48 5.85 -12.14 -42.73
C THR A 48 5.29 -12.87 -43.95
N GLY A 49 3.99 -13.15 -43.99
CA GLY A 49 3.30 -13.86 -45.08
C GLY A 49 3.28 -15.39 -44.95
N SER A 50 4.21 -16.01 -44.21
CA SER A 50 4.31 -17.47 -44.05
C SER A 50 5.01 -17.87 -42.74
N ASP A 51 5.01 -19.17 -42.43
CA ASP A 51 5.77 -19.74 -41.30
C ASP A 51 7.23 -20.04 -41.63
N GLU A 52 7.70 -19.77 -42.86
CA GLU A 52 9.02 -20.21 -43.33
C GLU A 52 10.14 -19.65 -42.46
N THR A 53 10.03 -18.36 -42.12
CA THR A 53 10.99 -17.61 -41.31
C THR A 53 10.71 -17.69 -39.81
N LEU A 54 9.73 -18.48 -39.36
CA LEU A 54 9.41 -18.61 -37.94
C LEU A 54 10.34 -19.63 -37.28
N ASP A 55 11.55 -19.19 -36.99
CA ASP A 55 12.60 -19.97 -36.33
C ASP A 55 13.27 -19.18 -35.17
N GLN A 56 14.16 -19.87 -34.46
CA GLN A 56 14.85 -19.31 -33.29
C GLN A 56 15.69 -18.07 -33.64
N ASP A 57 16.34 -18.08 -34.80
CA ASP A 57 17.26 -17.02 -35.21
C ASP A 57 16.52 -15.75 -35.60
N HIS A 58 15.38 -15.87 -36.28
CA HIS A 58 14.51 -14.74 -36.59
C HIS A 58 13.92 -14.12 -35.33
N LEU A 59 13.46 -14.94 -34.37
CA LEU A 59 12.96 -14.44 -33.07
C LEU A 59 14.04 -13.70 -32.27
N LEU A 60 15.29 -14.19 -32.27
CA LEU A 60 16.43 -13.49 -31.66
C LEU A 60 16.81 -12.23 -32.43
N ARG A 61 16.77 -12.26 -33.77
CA ARG A 61 17.04 -11.09 -34.61
C ARG A 61 16.05 -9.96 -34.38
N MET A 62 14.78 -10.22 -34.05
CA MET A 62 13.85 -9.16 -33.66
C MET A 62 14.33 -8.38 -32.43
N ALA A 63 14.81 -9.08 -31.39
CA ALA A 63 15.36 -8.44 -30.20
C ALA A 63 16.66 -7.69 -30.48
N GLY A 64 17.53 -8.25 -31.31
CA GLY A 64 18.76 -7.57 -31.76
C GLY A 64 18.47 -6.32 -32.61
N ARG A 65 17.48 -6.40 -33.50
CA ARG A 65 16.97 -5.26 -34.30
C ARG A 65 16.41 -4.17 -33.40
N PHE A 66 15.59 -4.54 -32.41
CA PHE A 66 15.08 -3.61 -31.40
C PHE A 66 16.21 -2.86 -30.70
N SER A 67 17.19 -3.58 -30.16
CA SER A 67 18.35 -2.98 -29.49
C SER A 67 19.09 -1.98 -30.39
N ARG A 68 19.41 -2.37 -31.62
CA ARG A 68 20.11 -1.51 -32.58
C ARG A 68 19.30 -0.26 -32.93
N ARG A 69 18.00 -0.39 -33.16
CA ARG A 69 17.11 0.74 -33.47
C ARG A 69 17.01 1.71 -32.30
N VAL A 70 16.86 1.22 -31.06
CA VAL A 70 16.87 2.06 -29.84
C VAL A 70 18.17 2.86 -29.73
N HIS A 71 19.33 2.19 -29.80
CA HIS A 71 20.62 2.87 -29.65
C HIS A 71 20.90 3.86 -30.78
N GLY A 72 20.60 3.49 -32.03
CA GLY A 72 20.80 4.35 -33.19
C GLY A 72 19.91 5.61 -33.12
N TRP A 73 18.63 5.44 -32.78
CA TRP A 73 17.71 6.56 -32.64
C TRP A 73 18.09 7.47 -31.47
N ALA A 74 18.43 6.89 -30.31
CA ALA A 74 18.80 7.64 -29.11
C ALA A 74 20.09 8.45 -29.33
N LYS A 75 21.10 7.86 -30.00
CA LYS A 75 22.33 8.57 -30.40
C LYS A 75 22.02 9.75 -31.32
N LYS A 76 21.14 9.58 -32.31
CA LYS A 76 20.74 10.64 -33.24
C LYS A 76 20.03 11.82 -32.54
N HIS A 77 19.25 11.53 -31.51
CA HIS A 77 18.44 12.54 -30.79
C HIS A 77 19.06 12.99 -29.47
N ASN A 78 20.31 12.62 -29.19
CA ASN A 78 21.03 12.92 -27.94
C ASN A 78 20.29 12.47 -26.67
N ILE A 79 19.60 11.32 -26.73
CA ILE A 79 18.92 10.71 -25.59
C ILE A 79 19.87 9.71 -24.91
N PRO A 80 20.17 9.84 -23.60
CA PRO A 80 21.01 8.88 -22.91
C PRO A 80 20.38 7.48 -22.85
N VAL A 81 21.19 6.47 -23.18
CA VAL A 81 20.87 5.04 -22.96
C VAL A 81 21.85 4.50 -21.94
N ILE A 82 21.38 4.17 -20.73
CA ILE A 82 22.24 3.77 -19.61
C ILE A 82 21.95 2.32 -19.25
N HIS A 83 22.98 1.48 -19.27
CA HIS A 83 22.91 0.11 -18.80
C HIS A 83 23.08 0.07 -17.28
N CYS A 84 22.03 -0.32 -16.56
CA CYS A 84 22.05 -0.39 -15.11
C CYS A 84 22.67 -1.70 -14.61
N ALA A 85 23.54 -1.58 -13.63
CA ALA A 85 24.07 -2.71 -12.89
C ALA A 85 23.03 -3.31 -11.92
N SER A 86 23.26 -4.54 -11.47
CA SER A 86 22.41 -5.16 -10.45
C SER A 86 22.47 -4.36 -9.15
N GLY A 87 21.31 -4.13 -8.53
CA GLY A 87 21.21 -3.37 -7.28
C GLY A 87 21.11 -1.85 -7.43
N GLU A 88 21.32 -1.29 -8.62
CA GLU A 88 21.17 0.16 -8.83
C GLU A 88 19.71 0.63 -8.68
N ARG A 89 19.54 1.74 -7.95
CA ARG A 89 18.24 2.39 -7.76
C ARG A 89 17.89 3.22 -8.99
N LYS A 90 17.22 2.58 -9.95
CA LYS A 90 16.82 3.18 -11.24
C LYS A 90 16.06 4.50 -11.11
N HIS A 91 15.23 4.67 -10.08
CA HIS A 91 14.46 5.91 -9.89
C HIS A 91 15.38 7.09 -9.56
N GLU A 92 16.38 6.90 -8.69
CA GLU A 92 17.38 7.94 -8.37
C GLU A 92 18.25 8.29 -9.58
N LEU A 93 18.57 7.27 -10.40
CA LEU A 93 19.29 7.51 -11.65
C LEU A 93 18.43 8.33 -12.63
N ALA A 94 17.16 7.98 -12.80
CA ALA A 94 16.25 8.71 -13.68
C ALA A 94 16.05 10.16 -13.24
N GLU A 95 16.00 10.42 -11.92
CA GLU A 95 15.83 11.76 -11.37
C GLU A 95 16.96 12.72 -11.74
N LYS A 96 18.20 12.23 -11.81
CA LYS A 96 19.38 13.02 -12.23
C LYS A 96 19.28 13.53 -13.67
N HIS A 97 18.52 12.83 -14.52
CA HIS A 97 18.33 13.17 -15.92
C HIS A 97 17.01 13.88 -16.20
N LEU A 98 16.23 14.23 -15.16
CA LEU A 98 14.98 14.95 -15.36
C LEU A 98 15.23 16.26 -16.11
N PRO A 99 14.47 16.54 -17.19
CA PRO A 99 14.58 17.78 -17.94
C PRO A 99 14.44 19.00 -17.02
N GLN A 100 15.30 20.00 -17.21
CA GLN A 100 15.23 21.26 -16.47
C GLN A 100 14.20 22.21 -17.07
N ASN A 101 13.91 22.08 -18.37
CA ASN A 101 12.88 22.87 -19.05
C ASN A 101 11.48 22.39 -18.61
N PRO A 102 10.67 23.22 -17.93
CA PRO A 102 9.32 22.84 -17.49
C PRO A 102 8.35 22.52 -18.63
N SER A 103 8.62 23.02 -19.83
CA SER A 103 7.82 22.81 -21.03
C SER A 103 8.25 21.57 -21.84
N PHE A 104 9.29 20.85 -21.39
CA PHE A 104 9.76 19.65 -22.10
C PHE A 104 8.68 18.58 -22.13
N GLN A 105 8.53 17.94 -23.29
CA GLN A 105 7.64 16.80 -23.51
C GLN A 105 8.36 15.75 -24.37
N GLY A 106 8.13 14.48 -24.07
CA GLY A 106 8.73 13.37 -24.81
C GLY A 106 9.72 12.53 -24.02
N LEU A 107 10.38 11.63 -24.73
CA LEU A 107 11.39 10.71 -24.19
C LEU A 107 12.68 11.46 -23.87
N PHE A 108 13.16 11.35 -22.63
CA PHE A 108 14.40 12.02 -22.19
C PHE A 108 15.50 11.08 -21.70
N LEU A 109 15.17 9.82 -21.37
CA LEU A 109 16.13 8.85 -20.86
C LEU A 109 15.65 7.41 -21.14
N ILE A 110 16.59 6.53 -21.47
CA ILE A 110 16.34 5.09 -21.55
C ILE A 110 17.27 4.35 -20.58
N LEU A 111 16.71 3.59 -19.64
CA LEU A 111 17.48 2.70 -18.76
C LEU A 111 17.35 1.25 -19.20
N VAL A 112 18.47 0.55 -19.35
CA VAL A 112 18.50 -0.87 -19.76
C VAL A 112 18.90 -1.72 -18.57
N ALA A 113 18.06 -2.68 -18.19
CA ALA A 113 18.37 -3.60 -17.10
C ALA A 113 17.92 -5.02 -17.41
N LYS A 114 18.68 -6.01 -16.93
CA LYS A 114 18.29 -7.42 -17.07
C LYS A 114 17.21 -7.80 -16.07
N ALA A 115 16.17 -8.48 -16.54
CA ALA A 115 15.17 -9.12 -15.69
C ALA A 115 14.60 -10.37 -16.39
N PRO A 116 14.00 -11.32 -15.65
CA PRO A 116 13.31 -12.46 -16.24
C PRO A 116 12.17 -11.99 -17.15
N GLY A 117 12.12 -12.52 -18.37
CA GLY A 117 11.07 -12.18 -19.34
C GLY A 117 10.72 -13.35 -20.26
N LEU A 118 9.53 -13.25 -20.87
CA LEU A 118 9.05 -14.26 -21.81
C LEU A 118 9.92 -14.26 -23.08
N VAL A 119 10.48 -15.42 -23.39
CA VAL A 119 11.17 -15.70 -24.65
C VAL A 119 10.57 -16.95 -25.26
N TRP A 120 10.22 -16.87 -26.54
CA TRP A 120 9.77 -18.01 -27.32
C TRP A 120 10.94 -18.87 -27.77
N ASP A 121 10.70 -20.18 -27.76
CA ASP A 121 11.56 -21.20 -28.32
C ASP A 121 10.84 -21.82 -29.52
N ALA A 122 11.44 -21.69 -30.70
CA ALA A 122 10.90 -22.22 -31.94
C ALA A 122 11.71 -23.44 -32.37
N LYS A 123 11.07 -24.62 -32.37
CA LYS A 123 11.69 -25.87 -32.81
C LYS A 123 10.89 -26.46 -33.97
N ARG A 124 11.58 -26.96 -34.99
CA ARG A 124 10.96 -27.82 -36.00
C ARG A 124 11.20 -29.28 -35.62
N SER A 125 10.18 -30.11 -35.68
CA SER A 125 10.34 -31.56 -35.58
C SER A 125 11.05 -32.13 -36.80
N ASP A 126 11.50 -33.37 -36.72
CA ASP A 126 12.08 -34.11 -37.86
C ASP A 126 11.07 -34.25 -39.02
N THR A 127 9.78 -34.19 -38.71
CA THR A 127 8.66 -34.16 -39.67
C THR A 127 8.32 -32.75 -40.19
N GLY A 128 9.12 -31.73 -39.86
CA GLY A 128 8.96 -30.35 -40.33
C GLY A 128 7.94 -29.50 -39.56
N ASN A 129 7.26 -30.06 -38.55
CA ASN A 129 6.23 -29.34 -37.79
C ASN A 129 6.85 -28.33 -36.82
N LEU A 130 6.39 -27.08 -36.89
CA LEU A 130 6.82 -26.02 -35.99
C LEU A 130 6.13 -26.13 -34.62
N HIS A 131 6.94 -26.20 -33.57
CA HIS A 131 6.53 -26.15 -32.18
C HIS A 131 7.04 -24.87 -31.50
N LEU A 132 6.12 -24.08 -30.97
CA LEU A 132 6.42 -22.85 -30.22
C LEU A 132 6.11 -23.06 -28.74
N GLN A 133 7.15 -23.00 -27.93
CA GLN A 133 7.05 -23.13 -26.47
C GLN A 133 7.65 -21.91 -25.77
N ARG A 134 7.15 -21.61 -24.57
CA ARG A 134 7.75 -20.57 -23.72
C ARG A 134 8.95 -21.17 -23.01
N ARG A 135 10.12 -20.52 -23.09
CA ARG A 135 11.28 -20.92 -22.30
C ARG A 135 10.95 -20.85 -20.81
N THR A 136 11.17 -21.95 -20.10
CA THR A 136 10.90 -22.07 -18.67
C THR A 136 12.12 -22.72 -18.01
N PRO A 137 12.73 -22.10 -16.97
CA PRO A 137 12.40 -20.79 -16.40
C PRO A 137 12.63 -19.62 -17.39
N TRP A 138 12.01 -18.47 -17.12
CA TRP A 138 12.21 -17.28 -17.95
C TRP A 138 13.68 -16.83 -17.91
N PRO A 139 14.34 -16.68 -19.07
CA PRO A 139 15.72 -16.21 -19.12
C PRO A 139 15.80 -14.72 -18.74
N TYR A 140 16.97 -14.30 -18.27
CA TYR A 140 17.27 -12.89 -18.05
C TYR A 140 17.53 -12.19 -19.39
N ILE A 141 16.67 -11.25 -19.74
CA ILE A 141 16.74 -10.47 -20.98
C ILE A 141 16.80 -8.97 -20.65
N ASN A 142 17.25 -8.19 -21.63
CA ASN A 142 17.28 -6.73 -21.50
C ASN A 142 15.84 -6.19 -21.53
N HIS A 143 15.49 -5.44 -20.49
CA HIS A 143 14.30 -4.60 -20.45
C HIS A 143 14.72 -3.13 -20.52
N TYR A 144 14.05 -2.39 -21.39
CA TYR A 144 14.28 -0.98 -21.66
C TYR A 144 13.21 -0.18 -20.93
N HIS A 145 13.61 0.76 -20.09
CA HIS A 145 12.74 1.62 -19.31
C HIS A 145 12.81 3.01 -19.96
N PHE A 146 11.81 3.32 -20.77
CA PHE A 146 11.64 4.59 -21.45
C PHE A 146 11.04 5.59 -20.46
N HIS A 147 11.79 6.63 -20.12
CA HIS A 147 11.35 7.71 -19.24
C HIS A 147 10.88 8.90 -20.07
N ILE A 148 9.60 9.23 -19.92
CA ILE A 148 8.87 10.14 -20.81
C ILE A 148 8.19 11.22 -19.97
N ILE A 149 8.20 12.47 -20.44
CA ILE A 149 7.33 13.52 -19.91
C ILE A 149 6.10 13.66 -20.81
N ASP A 150 4.95 13.24 -20.28
CA ASP A 150 3.63 13.41 -20.89
C ASP A 150 3.03 14.77 -20.51
N PRO A 151 2.31 15.46 -21.42
CA PRO A 151 1.66 16.72 -21.10
C PRO A 151 0.65 16.65 -19.95
N GLU A 152 -0.06 15.54 -19.77
CA GLU A 152 -1.14 15.41 -18.80
C GLU A 152 -0.75 14.63 -17.55
N TRP A 153 -0.03 13.53 -17.72
CA TRP A 153 0.39 12.62 -16.66
C TRP A 153 1.78 12.91 -16.12
N GLY A 154 2.56 13.72 -16.83
CA GLY A 154 3.92 14.03 -16.43
C GLY A 154 4.86 12.87 -16.58
N HIS A 155 5.66 12.55 -15.56
CA HIS A 155 6.65 11.49 -15.70
C HIS A 155 5.99 10.10 -15.81
N ILE A 156 6.07 9.52 -17.01
CA ILE A 156 5.67 8.14 -17.31
C ILE A 156 6.93 7.31 -17.50
N THR A 157 6.92 6.08 -17.00
CA THR A 157 7.94 5.08 -17.31
C THR A 157 7.32 3.89 -18.03
N ILE A 158 7.85 3.52 -19.20
CA ILE A 158 7.45 2.30 -19.92
C ILE A 158 8.62 1.32 -19.90
N LYS A 159 8.46 0.19 -19.20
CA LYS A 159 9.40 -0.93 -19.23
C LYS A 159 8.96 -1.92 -20.30
N MET A 160 9.78 -2.18 -21.31
CA MET A 160 9.46 -3.06 -22.44
C MET A 160 10.59 -4.08 -22.71
N SER A 161 10.21 -5.30 -23.12
CA SER A 161 11.14 -6.29 -23.68
C SER A 161 11.27 -6.12 -25.20
N GLY A 162 12.49 -6.26 -25.72
CA GLY A 162 12.73 -6.33 -27.17
C GLY A 162 12.40 -7.70 -27.79
N HIS A 163 12.08 -8.71 -26.97
CA HIS A 163 11.68 -10.03 -27.48
C HIS A 163 10.16 -10.08 -27.72
N PRO A 164 9.68 -10.68 -28.82
CA PRO A 164 8.26 -10.94 -29.01
C PRO A 164 7.72 -11.79 -27.85
N PRO A 165 6.52 -11.48 -27.30
CA PRO A 165 5.49 -10.59 -27.83
C PRO A 165 5.59 -9.14 -27.34
N PHE A 166 6.81 -8.66 -27.05
CA PHE A 166 7.09 -7.27 -26.67
C PHE A 166 6.30 -6.82 -25.43
N GLY A 167 6.25 -7.67 -24.41
CA GLY A 167 5.52 -7.39 -23.18
C GLY A 167 6.04 -6.13 -22.50
N MET A 168 5.11 -5.33 -21.97
CA MET A 168 5.43 -4.05 -21.34
C MET A 168 4.75 -3.82 -19.99
N GLN A 169 5.35 -2.97 -19.18
CA GLN A 169 4.76 -2.40 -17.97
C GLN A 169 4.82 -0.87 -18.05
N ILE A 170 3.71 -0.20 -17.79
CA ILE A 170 3.58 1.25 -17.81
C ILE A 170 3.37 1.71 -16.37
N MET A 171 4.19 2.63 -15.89
CA MET A 171 4.09 3.24 -14.57
C MET A 171 3.68 4.71 -14.70
N LEU A 172 2.61 5.07 -14.01
CA LEU A 172 1.99 6.39 -14.03
C LEU A 172 1.92 6.96 -12.61
N ASN A 173 1.99 8.29 -12.50
CA ASN A 173 1.88 9.02 -11.23
C ASN A 173 0.56 9.82 -11.20
N GLY A 174 -0.38 9.41 -10.34
CA GLY A 174 -1.67 10.09 -10.20
C GLY A 174 -1.57 11.46 -9.54
N HIS A 175 -0.62 11.69 -8.63
CA HIS A 175 -0.43 13.01 -8.01
C HIS A 175 0.10 14.04 -9.02
N GLU A 176 1.02 13.65 -9.90
CA GLU A 176 1.50 14.55 -10.96
C GLU A 176 0.39 14.84 -11.98
N TRP A 177 -0.45 13.85 -12.28
CA TRP A 177 -1.63 14.07 -13.11
C TRP A 177 -2.60 15.08 -12.45
N VAL A 178 -2.96 14.90 -11.17
CA VAL A 178 -3.83 15.85 -10.44
C VAL A 178 -3.21 17.26 -10.43
N GLU A 179 -1.90 17.36 -10.19
CA GLU A 179 -1.18 18.64 -10.22
C GLU A 179 -1.29 19.32 -11.59
N ARG A 180 -1.08 18.58 -12.69
CA ARG A 180 -1.15 19.13 -14.05
C ARG A 180 -2.56 19.56 -14.40
N GLN A 181 -3.58 18.78 -14.04
CA GLN A 181 -4.97 19.17 -14.25
C GLN A 181 -5.35 20.40 -13.41
N ALA A 182 -4.89 20.48 -12.16
CA ALA A 182 -5.12 21.65 -11.31
C ALA A 182 -4.49 22.91 -11.91
N ARG A 183 -3.25 22.83 -12.42
CA ARG A 183 -2.58 23.95 -13.10
C ARG A 183 -3.32 24.38 -14.37
N LYS A 184 -3.83 23.44 -15.18
CA LYS A 184 -4.64 23.75 -16.37
C LYS A 184 -5.92 24.51 -16.01
N GLN A 185 -6.52 24.20 -14.86
CA GLN A 185 -7.71 24.84 -14.34
C GLN A 185 -7.41 26.09 -13.47
N THR A 186 -6.14 26.52 -13.40
CA THR A 186 -5.70 27.67 -12.57
C THR A 186 -6.05 27.51 -11.09
N ILE A 187 -6.14 26.27 -10.59
CA ILE A 187 -6.36 25.99 -9.18
C ILE A 187 -5.05 26.18 -8.42
N SER A 188 -5.09 26.99 -7.36
CA SER A 188 -3.96 27.20 -6.47
C SER A 188 -3.56 25.88 -5.79
N ILE A 189 -2.28 25.53 -5.92
CA ILE A 189 -1.68 24.35 -5.31
C ILE A 189 -0.31 24.71 -4.73
N GLN A 190 0.04 24.05 -3.63
CA GLN A 190 1.39 24.05 -3.08
C GLN A 190 1.80 22.61 -2.78
N LYS A 191 3.01 22.21 -3.19
CA LYS A 191 3.54 20.86 -2.97
C LYS A 191 4.82 20.85 -2.16
N GLU A 192 4.99 19.79 -1.38
CA GLU A 192 6.24 19.40 -0.74
C GLU A 192 6.49 17.92 -1.10
N GLY A 193 7.47 17.67 -1.98
CA GLY A 193 7.64 16.38 -2.63
C GLY A 193 6.36 15.93 -3.35
N ASN A 194 5.89 14.73 -3.04
CA ASN A 194 4.66 14.16 -3.63
C ASN A 194 3.36 14.54 -2.89
N CYS A 195 3.39 15.43 -1.89
CA CYS A 195 2.19 15.81 -1.11
C CYS A 195 1.74 17.24 -1.42
N PHE A 196 0.44 17.46 -1.53
CA PHE A 196 -0.16 18.80 -1.55
C PHE A 196 -0.24 19.33 -0.11
N VAL A 197 0.34 20.49 0.14
CA VAL A 197 0.48 21.11 1.49
C VAL A 197 -0.22 22.46 1.60
N GLY A 198 -0.91 22.88 0.55
CA GLY A 198 -1.71 24.11 0.48
C GLY A 198 -2.44 24.19 -0.86
N GLY A 199 -3.44 25.08 -0.93
CA GLY A 199 -4.35 25.20 -2.08
C GLY A 199 -5.78 24.82 -1.74
N SER A 200 -6.61 24.57 -2.77
CA SER A 200 -8.00 24.09 -2.58
C SER A 200 -8.07 22.56 -2.58
N PHE A 201 -8.11 21.95 -1.40
CA PHE A 201 -8.21 20.49 -1.27
C PHE A 201 -9.52 19.91 -1.82
N GLN A 202 -10.62 20.66 -1.72
CA GLN A 202 -11.89 20.27 -2.32
C GLN A 202 -11.77 20.16 -3.85
N ALA A 203 -11.12 21.14 -4.48
CA ALA A 203 -10.89 21.09 -5.93
C ALA A 203 -9.94 19.96 -6.32
N LEU A 204 -8.90 19.68 -5.51
CA LEU A 204 -8.02 18.54 -5.71
C LEU A 204 -8.76 17.20 -5.64
N ASN A 205 -9.67 17.04 -4.67
CA ASN A 205 -10.53 15.86 -4.57
C ASN A 205 -11.44 15.70 -5.79
N GLN A 206 -12.05 16.80 -6.26
CA GLN A 206 -12.87 16.78 -7.47
C GLN A 206 -12.07 16.33 -8.69
N ILE A 207 -10.85 16.83 -8.87
CA ILE A 207 -9.96 16.39 -9.96
C ILE A 207 -9.62 14.91 -9.80
N ALA A 208 -9.18 14.49 -8.61
CA ALA A 208 -8.79 13.11 -8.34
C ALA A 208 -9.95 12.13 -8.59
N ASP A 209 -11.17 12.51 -8.22
CA ASP A 209 -12.38 11.71 -8.46
C ASP A 209 -12.62 11.46 -9.95
N THR A 210 -12.24 12.38 -10.85
CA THR A 210 -12.43 12.15 -12.29
C THR A 210 -11.55 11.03 -12.87
N LEU A 211 -10.53 10.53 -12.14
CA LEU A 211 -9.81 9.30 -12.51
C LEU A 211 -10.70 8.05 -12.41
N CYS A 212 -11.79 8.13 -11.66
CA CYS A 212 -12.79 7.06 -11.54
C CYS A 212 -13.84 7.11 -12.67
N ASP A 213 -13.83 8.12 -13.54
CA ASP A 213 -14.81 8.26 -14.62
C ASP A 213 -14.44 7.41 -15.84
N GLU A 214 -15.44 6.80 -16.50
CA GLU A 214 -15.22 5.95 -17.69
C GLU A 214 -14.51 6.70 -18.83
N HIS A 215 -14.84 7.97 -19.04
CA HIS A 215 -14.18 8.80 -20.05
C HIS A 215 -12.67 8.93 -19.78
N THR A 216 -12.28 9.05 -18.51
CA THR A 216 -10.87 9.18 -18.12
C THR A 216 -10.10 7.87 -18.31
N ILE A 217 -10.76 6.71 -18.21
CA ILE A 217 -10.15 5.41 -18.56
C ILE A 217 -9.86 5.31 -20.06
N GLY A 218 -10.77 5.80 -20.91
CA GLY A 218 -10.55 5.92 -22.35
C GLY A 218 -9.30 6.75 -22.64
N ARG A 219 -9.24 7.96 -22.07
CA ARG A 219 -8.07 8.85 -22.18
C ARG A 219 -6.78 8.22 -21.65
N LEU A 220 -6.86 7.44 -20.57
CA LEU A 220 -5.70 6.74 -20.04
C LEU A 220 -5.17 5.68 -21.02
N THR A 221 -6.07 4.96 -21.69
CA THR A 221 -5.70 4.00 -22.73
C THR A 221 -5.05 4.71 -23.91
N ASP A 222 -5.59 5.85 -24.35
CA ASP A 222 -5.01 6.66 -25.43
C ASP A 222 -3.60 7.16 -25.11
N VAL A 223 -3.36 7.60 -23.86
CA VAL A 223 -2.03 7.98 -23.38
C VAL A 223 -1.07 6.79 -23.42
N CYS A 224 -1.53 5.62 -22.95
CA CYS A 224 -0.72 4.39 -22.98
C CYS A 224 -0.38 4.00 -24.41
N ASP A 225 -1.36 3.95 -25.30
CA ASP A 225 -1.19 3.59 -26.71
C ASP A 225 -0.26 4.58 -27.42
N ARG A 226 -0.51 5.88 -27.27
CA ARG A 226 0.32 6.92 -27.90
C ARG A 226 1.79 6.71 -27.59
N TRP A 227 2.16 6.54 -26.32
CA TRP A 227 3.57 6.34 -25.95
C TRP A 227 4.09 4.93 -26.23
N ALA A 228 3.26 3.91 -26.08
CA ALA A 228 3.61 2.53 -26.40
C ALA A 228 3.96 2.38 -27.88
N TYR A 229 3.16 2.92 -28.80
CA TYR A 229 3.38 2.76 -30.23
C TYR A 229 4.43 3.73 -30.77
N SER A 230 4.36 5.03 -30.40
CA SER A 230 5.24 6.05 -30.98
C SER A 230 6.67 6.03 -30.44
N SER A 231 6.86 5.59 -29.20
CA SER A 231 8.14 5.77 -28.47
C SER A 231 8.74 4.45 -27.96
N CYS A 232 8.06 3.33 -28.10
CA CYS A 232 8.55 2.02 -27.63
C CYS A 232 8.48 0.94 -28.73
N LEU A 233 7.27 0.60 -29.17
CA LEU A 233 7.02 -0.47 -30.14
C LEU A 233 7.59 -0.15 -31.52
N CYS A 234 7.67 1.12 -31.91
CA CYS A 234 8.29 1.57 -33.17
C CYS A 234 9.72 1.03 -33.39
N PHE A 235 10.45 0.74 -32.31
CA PHE A 235 11.77 0.13 -32.38
C PHE A 235 11.74 -1.38 -32.68
N ALA A 236 10.64 -2.07 -32.33
CA ALA A 236 10.42 -3.50 -32.61
C ALA A 236 9.76 -3.70 -33.97
N LEU A 237 8.64 -3.02 -34.17
CA LEU A 237 7.82 -3.05 -35.38
C LEU A 237 7.66 -1.61 -35.89
N ASP A 238 8.03 -1.33 -37.13
CA ASP A 238 7.71 -0.02 -37.73
C ASP A 238 6.21 0.11 -38.03
N SER A 239 5.77 1.31 -38.41
CA SER A 239 4.36 1.62 -38.62
C SER A 239 3.68 0.67 -39.61
N ASP A 240 4.38 0.30 -40.68
CA ASP A 240 3.85 -0.61 -41.71
C ASP A 240 3.71 -2.03 -41.16
N GLU A 241 4.69 -2.52 -40.42
CA GLU A 241 4.61 -3.82 -39.75
C GLU A 241 3.50 -3.86 -38.68
N GLN A 242 3.30 -2.76 -37.94
CA GLN A 242 2.22 -2.65 -36.95
C GLN A 242 0.84 -2.69 -37.60
N GLN A 243 0.66 -2.03 -38.74
CA GLN A 243 -0.58 -2.05 -39.50
C GLN A 243 -0.81 -3.44 -40.12
N ARG A 244 0.18 -3.97 -40.84
CA ARG A 244 0.11 -5.27 -41.53
C ARG A 244 -0.20 -6.42 -40.59
N SER A 245 0.44 -6.44 -39.41
CA SER A 245 0.24 -7.52 -38.44
C SER A 245 -0.94 -7.31 -37.48
N GLY A 246 -1.63 -6.18 -37.55
CA GLY A 246 -2.74 -5.84 -36.66
C GLY A 246 -2.35 -5.82 -35.17
N PHE A 247 -1.08 -5.56 -34.85
CA PHE A 247 -0.58 -5.65 -33.48
C PHE A 247 -1.28 -4.63 -32.58
N ARG A 248 -1.99 -5.09 -31.54
CA ARG A 248 -2.70 -4.23 -30.58
C ARG A 248 -2.51 -4.70 -29.14
N TYR A 249 -1.99 -3.81 -28.30
CA TYR A 249 -1.92 -4.02 -26.86
C TYR A 249 -3.31 -4.05 -26.23
N ARG A 250 -3.43 -4.86 -25.18
CA ARG A 250 -4.49 -4.77 -24.18
C ARG A 250 -3.83 -4.48 -22.84
N TYR A 251 -4.53 -3.75 -21.98
CA TYR A 251 -4.01 -3.31 -20.69
C TYR A 251 -4.72 -4.01 -19.53
N SER A 252 -3.94 -4.34 -18.51
CA SER A 252 -4.46 -4.78 -17.23
C SER A 252 -3.70 -4.11 -16.10
N VAL A 253 -4.39 -3.66 -15.06
CA VAL A 253 -3.77 -3.13 -13.86
C VAL A 253 -3.00 -4.27 -13.18
N PHE A 254 -1.76 -4.00 -12.80
CA PHE A 254 -0.90 -4.92 -12.06
C PHE A 254 -0.84 -4.52 -10.59
N GLN A 255 -0.40 -3.30 -10.34
CA GLN A 255 -0.25 -2.71 -9.01
C GLN A 255 -0.91 -1.33 -9.00
N ILE A 256 -1.55 -1.00 -7.90
CA ILE A 256 -2.14 0.33 -7.69
C ILE A 256 -2.00 0.77 -6.23
N GLU A 257 -1.75 2.05 -6.05
CA GLU A 257 -1.58 2.71 -4.75
C GLU A 257 -2.56 3.88 -4.65
N GLN A 258 -3.26 4.00 -3.54
CA GLN A 258 -4.13 5.12 -3.21
C GLN A 258 -3.64 5.74 -1.90
N SER A 259 -3.75 7.06 -1.78
CA SER A 259 -3.41 7.76 -0.55
C SER A 259 -4.54 8.65 -0.06
N ARG A 260 -4.71 8.71 1.27
CA ARG A 260 -5.43 9.77 1.99
C ARG A 260 -4.41 10.62 2.72
N ASN A 261 -4.50 11.94 2.58
CA ASN A 261 -3.52 12.87 3.12
C ASN A 261 -4.28 13.87 4.02
N LEU A 262 -3.97 13.86 5.30
CA LEU A 262 -4.53 14.77 6.30
C LEU A 262 -3.51 15.85 6.60
N LEU A 263 -3.86 17.11 6.33
CA LEU A 263 -2.98 18.25 6.57
C LEU A 263 -3.32 18.88 7.93
N PHE A 264 -2.44 18.72 8.91
CA PHE A 264 -2.61 19.32 10.23
C PHE A 264 -2.27 20.82 10.21
N THR A 265 -2.98 21.58 11.04
CA THR A 265 -2.74 23.01 11.25
C THR A 265 -1.33 23.27 11.79
N ARG A 266 -0.86 22.40 12.72
CA ARG A 266 0.45 22.50 13.37
C ARG A 266 1.20 21.16 13.32
N GLY A 267 2.50 21.21 13.02
CA GLY A 267 3.35 20.01 12.95
C GLY A 267 3.56 19.35 14.32
N THR A 268 3.60 20.12 15.40
CA THR A 268 3.69 19.58 16.78
C THR A 268 2.44 18.82 17.19
N THR A 269 1.26 19.25 16.72
CA THR A 269 -0.01 18.56 16.98
C THR A 269 -0.06 17.23 16.22
N LEU A 270 0.37 17.22 14.96
CA LEU A 270 0.56 15.98 14.19
C LEU A 270 1.46 15.00 14.96
N ASP A 271 2.61 15.47 15.45
CA ASP A 271 3.56 14.62 16.18
C ASP A 271 2.90 13.98 17.40
N GLY A 272 2.24 14.78 18.24
CA GLY A 272 1.56 14.28 19.44
C GLY A 272 0.44 13.27 19.11
N VAL A 273 -0.37 13.54 18.08
CA VAL A 273 -1.41 12.62 17.62
C VAL A 273 -0.81 11.31 17.11
N PHE A 274 0.24 11.39 16.28
CA PHE A 274 0.81 10.22 15.64
C PHE A 274 1.62 9.34 16.61
N GLN A 275 2.42 9.94 17.50
CA GLN A 275 3.12 9.20 18.55
C GLN A 275 2.13 8.53 19.51
N GLY A 276 1.10 9.26 19.96
CA GLY A 276 0.06 8.70 20.82
C GLY A 276 -0.66 7.51 20.19
N LEU A 277 -0.96 7.59 18.88
CA LEU A 277 -1.53 6.50 18.10
C LEU A 277 -0.60 5.29 18.06
N ILE A 278 0.69 5.49 17.78
CA ILE A 278 1.67 4.40 17.73
C ILE A 278 1.77 3.70 19.09
N ASP A 279 1.91 4.46 20.18
CA ASP A 279 2.09 3.91 21.52
C ASP A 279 0.89 3.06 21.97
N ARG A 280 -0.32 3.51 21.65
CA ARG A 280 -1.57 2.84 22.03
C ARG A 280 -1.92 1.66 21.12
N THR A 281 -1.64 1.74 19.83
CA THR A 281 -2.17 0.77 18.85
C THR A 281 -1.16 -0.26 18.36
N ARG A 282 0.17 0.00 18.40
CA ARG A 282 1.16 -0.86 17.72
C ARG A 282 1.12 -2.32 18.17
N ARG A 283 0.88 -2.56 19.47
CA ARG A 283 0.90 -3.91 20.05
C ARG A 283 -0.30 -4.73 19.56
N TYR A 284 -1.44 -4.08 19.37
CA TYR A 284 -2.69 -4.74 19.03
C TYR A 284 -2.87 -4.96 17.54
N LEU A 285 -2.38 -4.03 16.71
CA LEU A 285 -2.56 -4.07 15.26
C LEU A 285 -1.44 -4.82 14.50
N ASP A 286 -0.65 -5.62 15.23
CA ASP A 286 0.39 -6.49 14.67
C ASP A 286 1.33 -5.73 13.73
N VAL A 287 1.95 -4.66 14.24
CA VAL A 287 2.99 -3.92 13.51
C VAL A 287 4.35 -4.53 13.87
N PRO A 288 4.90 -5.46 13.06
CA PRO A 288 6.09 -6.22 13.45
C PRO A 288 7.36 -5.35 13.49
N LYS A 289 7.43 -4.27 12.72
CA LYS A 289 8.58 -3.36 12.66
C LYS A 289 8.11 -1.92 12.43
N LEU A 290 8.39 -1.04 13.39
CA LEU A 290 8.41 0.41 13.15
C LEU A 290 9.75 0.76 12.50
N ARG A 291 9.70 1.57 11.44
CA ARG A 291 10.90 2.17 10.85
C ARG A 291 10.79 3.67 11.03
N THR A 292 11.73 4.23 11.79
CA THR A 292 11.91 5.68 11.88
C THR A 292 13.14 6.06 11.08
N ILE A 293 12.96 6.90 10.06
CA ILE A 293 14.08 7.55 9.37
C ILE A 293 14.28 8.89 10.06
N PHE A 294 15.44 9.08 10.68
CA PHE A 294 15.72 10.25 11.51
C PHE A 294 15.99 11.50 10.65
N GLY A 295 15.30 12.59 10.98
CA GLY A 295 15.48 13.95 10.46
C GLY A 295 15.50 14.96 11.63
N TYR A 296 15.02 16.19 11.42
CA TYR A 296 14.80 17.14 12.51
C TYR A 296 13.67 16.67 13.42
N ARG A 297 13.99 16.35 14.68
CA ARG A 297 13.05 15.88 15.71
C ARG A 297 11.90 16.84 16.02
N HIS A 298 12.12 18.15 15.89
CA HIS A 298 11.11 19.16 16.22
C HIS A 298 10.38 19.67 14.99
N ARG A 299 9.09 19.29 14.88
CA ARG A 299 8.16 19.82 13.87
C ARG A 299 7.77 21.27 14.20
N PRO A 300 7.48 22.11 13.20
CA PRO A 300 7.19 23.52 13.44
C PRO A 300 5.89 23.72 14.23
N HIS A 301 5.97 24.55 15.28
CA HIS A 301 4.82 24.95 16.10
C HIS A 301 3.98 26.03 15.44
N GLN A 302 4.63 27.01 14.79
CA GLN A 302 3.97 28.12 14.10
C GLN A 302 3.80 27.82 12.61
N ARG A 303 2.73 28.35 12.03
CA ARG A 303 2.49 28.35 10.59
C ARG A 303 3.61 29.14 9.91
N GLN A 304 4.31 28.55 8.95
CA GLN A 304 5.21 29.32 8.09
C GLN A 304 4.36 30.16 7.11
N GLN A 305 3.74 31.24 7.61
CA GLN A 305 3.23 32.29 6.74
C GLN A 305 4.42 33.16 6.31
N ASN A 306 4.56 33.40 5.01
CA ASN A 306 5.49 34.36 4.40
C ASN A 306 6.98 34.00 4.21
N LYS A 307 7.42 32.74 4.36
CA LYS A 307 8.67 32.35 3.68
C LYS A 307 8.33 31.91 2.27
N LYS A 308 8.90 32.61 1.26
CA LYS A 308 8.90 32.13 -0.14
C LYS A 308 9.24 30.63 -0.08
N PRO A 309 8.38 29.72 -0.58
CA PRO A 309 8.73 28.32 -0.58
C PRO A 309 10.01 28.23 -1.40
N ARG A 310 11.12 27.84 -0.78
CA ARG A 310 12.26 27.40 -1.56
C ARG A 310 11.71 26.22 -2.36
N MET A 311 11.61 26.35 -3.68
CA MET A 311 11.55 25.20 -4.60
C MET A 311 12.85 24.43 -4.40
N LEU A 312 12.98 23.74 -3.28
CA LEU A 312 14.00 22.74 -3.11
C LEU A 312 13.38 21.48 -3.69
N ARG A 313 13.96 21.00 -4.81
CA ARG A 313 14.17 19.56 -4.97
C ARG A 313 14.98 19.12 -3.75
N VAL A 314 14.31 18.87 -2.63
CA VAL A 314 14.92 18.23 -1.47
C VAL A 314 15.00 16.77 -1.86
N LEU A 315 16.22 16.25 -1.91
CA LEU A 315 16.53 14.82 -1.92
C LEU A 315 15.57 14.08 -0.98
N ASP A 316 15.20 12.83 -1.28
CA ASP A 316 14.33 11.94 -0.49
C ASP A 316 14.75 11.70 0.98
N GLN A 317 15.70 12.46 1.52
CA GLN A 317 15.96 12.56 2.95
C GLN A 317 14.82 13.34 3.62
N PRO A 318 14.10 12.72 4.57
CA PRO A 318 13.03 13.42 5.25
C PRO A 318 13.64 14.54 6.11
N VAL A 319 13.19 15.77 5.88
CA VAL A 319 13.64 16.93 6.66
C VAL A 319 13.27 16.74 8.14
N HIS A 320 12.20 16.02 8.44
CA HIS A 320 11.75 15.67 9.79
C HIS A 320 11.80 14.16 10.02
N ASP A 321 11.71 13.70 11.27
CA ASP A 321 11.55 12.27 11.56
C ASP A 321 10.36 11.69 10.79
N LEU A 322 10.55 10.55 10.13
CA LEU A 322 9.52 9.82 9.40
C LEU A 322 9.29 8.49 10.10
N THR A 323 8.16 8.33 10.78
CA THR A 323 7.80 7.04 11.41
C THR A 323 6.78 6.31 10.56
N VAL A 324 7.09 5.09 10.15
CA VAL A 324 6.22 4.30 9.27
C VAL A 324 5.53 3.19 10.05
N PHE A 325 4.21 3.33 10.22
CA PHE A 325 3.31 2.26 10.64
C PHE A 325 2.90 1.46 9.40
N LYS A 326 3.18 0.15 9.36
CA LYS A 326 2.96 -0.67 8.16
C LYS A 326 2.40 -2.03 8.51
N VAL A 327 1.30 -2.41 7.85
CA VAL A 327 0.63 -3.70 8.01
C VAL A 327 0.48 -4.39 6.66
N HIS A 328 0.70 -5.71 6.64
CA HIS A 328 0.73 -6.53 5.43
C HIS A 328 -0.35 -7.61 5.46
N PHE A 329 -1.11 -7.72 4.35
CA PHE A 329 -2.14 -8.72 4.15
C PHE A 329 -1.98 -9.39 2.77
N GLY A 330 -1.01 -10.30 2.66
CA GLY A 330 -0.68 -10.95 1.40
C GLY A 330 -0.23 -9.91 0.35
N PRO A 331 -0.92 -9.77 -0.79
CA PRO A 331 -0.58 -8.79 -1.82
C PRO A 331 -1.04 -7.36 -1.48
N LEU A 332 -1.66 -7.13 -0.33
CA LEU A 332 -2.16 -5.82 0.10
C LEU A 332 -1.30 -5.28 1.25
N THR A 333 -1.06 -3.98 1.24
CA THR A 333 -0.32 -3.28 2.29
C THR A 333 -1.06 -2.01 2.68
N LEU A 334 -1.08 -1.73 3.98
CA LEU A 334 -1.52 -0.47 4.56
C LEU A 334 -0.31 0.22 5.18
N LYS A 335 -0.18 1.53 4.98
CA LYS A 335 0.82 2.35 5.66
C LYS A 335 0.17 3.60 6.22
N LEU A 336 0.68 4.06 7.34
CA LEU A 336 0.38 5.35 7.95
C LEU A 336 1.71 5.98 8.38
N TYR A 337 1.98 7.19 7.94
CA TYR A 337 3.24 7.89 8.25
C TYR A 337 3.11 9.40 8.12
N ASP A 338 3.92 10.12 8.87
CA ASP A 338 4.05 11.57 8.80
C ASP A 338 5.00 12.00 7.67
N LYS A 339 4.63 13.02 6.88
CA LYS A 339 5.41 13.50 5.74
C LYS A 339 5.47 15.03 5.70
N GLY A 340 6.63 15.55 5.31
CA GLY A 340 6.90 16.99 5.29
C GLY A 340 6.76 17.58 6.69
N ALA A 341 6.31 18.84 6.78
CA ALA A 341 6.14 19.51 8.07
C ALA A 341 4.90 19.06 8.87
N ARG A 342 3.79 18.78 8.19
CA ARG A 342 2.44 18.70 8.81
C ARG A 342 1.44 17.76 8.13
N VAL A 343 1.87 16.85 7.25
CA VAL A 343 0.97 15.90 6.58
C VAL A 343 1.03 14.54 7.27
N LEU A 344 -0.13 13.95 7.58
CA LEU A 344 -0.26 12.53 7.88
C LEU A 344 -0.78 11.81 6.64
N ARG A 345 0.01 10.89 6.09
CA ARG A 345 -0.30 10.15 4.86
C ARG A 345 -0.64 8.70 5.18
N ILE A 346 -1.80 8.28 4.69
CA ILE A 346 -2.27 6.91 4.72
C ILE A 346 -2.17 6.37 3.30
N GLU A 347 -1.52 5.22 3.10
CA GLU A 347 -1.42 4.56 1.81
C GLU A 347 -2.04 3.15 1.85
N THR A 348 -2.91 2.87 0.90
CA THR A 348 -3.32 1.50 0.55
C THR A 348 -2.63 1.08 -0.73
N ILE A 349 -1.99 -0.08 -0.71
CA ILE A 349 -1.22 -0.61 -1.84
C ILE A 349 -1.72 -2.01 -2.16
N ALA A 350 -2.14 -2.22 -3.41
CA ALA A 350 -2.27 -3.55 -3.97
C ALA A 350 -1.03 -3.85 -4.82
N HIS A 351 -0.05 -4.57 -4.26
CA HIS A 351 1.14 -5.04 -4.99
C HIS A 351 0.77 -5.98 -6.14
N ASN A 352 -0.39 -6.62 -6.04
CA ASN A 352 -1.03 -7.34 -7.14
C ASN A 352 -2.55 -7.18 -7.00
N VAL A 353 -3.19 -6.52 -7.97
CA VAL A 353 -4.63 -6.23 -7.92
C VAL A 353 -5.52 -7.48 -7.91
N LYS A 354 -5.00 -8.67 -8.27
CA LYS A 354 -5.72 -9.93 -8.05
C LYS A 354 -6.11 -10.12 -6.58
N GLY A 355 -5.33 -9.56 -5.65
CA GLY A 355 -5.65 -9.51 -4.22
C GLY A 355 -6.98 -8.82 -3.89
N LEU A 356 -7.41 -7.85 -4.71
CA LEU A 356 -8.67 -7.13 -4.55
C LEU A 356 -9.90 -7.94 -4.98
N ARG A 357 -9.71 -9.04 -5.73
CA ARG A 357 -10.76 -9.95 -6.20
C ARG A 357 -11.92 -9.26 -6.94
N CYS A 358 -11.62 -8.24 -7.75
CA CYS A 358 -12.61 -7.55 -8.60
C CYS A 358 -12.32 -7.69 -10.10
N GLY A 359 -11.25 -8.38 -10.48
CA GLY A 359 -10.72 -8.40 -11.84
C GLY A 359 -9.55 -7.43 -11.99
N LYS A 360 -8.89 -7.44 -13.16
CA LYS A 360 -7.65 -6.69 -13.40
C LYS A 360 -7.62 -5.92 -14.72
N VAL A 361 -8.65 -6.04 -15.55
CA VAL A 361 -8.73 -5.29 -16.82
C VAL A 361 -8.86 -3.80 -16.52
N ILE A 362 -8.34 -2.95 -17.41
CA ILE A 362 -8.21 -1.50 -17.14
C ILE A 362 -9.55 -0.81 -16.91
N GLU A 363 -10.62 -1.30 -17.54
CA GLU A 363 -12.00 -0.84 -17.40
C GLU A 363 -12.52 -0.99 -15.97
N LYS A 364 -11.90 -1.87 -15.16
CA LYS A 364 -12.25 -2.06 -13.75
C LYS A 364 -11.45 -1.17 -12.79
N LEU A 365 -10.64 -0.24 -13.30
CA LEU A 365 -9.86 0.69 -12.50
C LEU A 365 -10.71 1.44 -11.44
N PRO A 366 -11.91 1.97 -11.74
CA PRO A 366 -12.73 2.66 -10.74
C PRO A 366 -13.15 1.74 -9.58
N ILE A 367 -13.48 0.48 -9.88
CA ILE A 367 -13.82 -0.52 -8.87
C ILE A 367 -12.61 -0.82 -7.98
N MET A 368 -11.40 -0.85 -8.56
CA MET A 368 -10.17 -1.05 -7.79
C MET A 368 -9.88 0.14 -6.88
N LEU A 369 -10.00 1.37 -7.39
CA LEU A 369 -9.82 2.61 -6.63
C LEU A 369 -10.82 2.73 -5.48
N ALA A 370 -12.12 2.47 -5.74
CA ALA A 370 -13.16 2.46 -4.72
C ALA A 370 -12.86 1.44 -3.61
N LYS A 371 -12.37 0.24 -3.96
CA LYS A 371 -11.94 -0.75 -2.96
C LYS A 371 -10.75 -0.28 -2.14
N LEU A 372 -9.76 0.38 -2.76
CA LEU A 372 -8.62 0.94 -2.05
C LEU A 372 -9.04 2.09 -1.13
N GLN A 373 -10.02 2.91 -1.52
CA GLN A 373 -10.58 3.96 -0.67
C GLN A 373 -11.32 3.37 0.53
N GLN A 374 -12.18 2.37 0.32
CA GLN A 374 -12.85 1.67 1.42
C GLN A 374 -11.85 1.03 2.39
N MET A 375 -10.74 0.49 1.86
CA MET A 375 -9.66 -0.05 2.71
C MET A 375 -9.01 1.02 3.59
N VAL A 376 -8.85 2.25 3.10
CA VAL A 376 -8.34 3.37 3.92
C VAL A 376 -9.33 3.68 5.05
N ILE A 377 -10.62 3.81 4.72
CA ILE A 377 -11.69 4.12 5.68
C ILE A 377 -11.75 3.05 6.77
N ASP A 378 -11.85 1.78 6.37
CA ASP A 378 -11.91 0.65 7.32
C ASP A 378 -10.68 0.61 8.23
N PHE A 379 -9.49 0.85 7.66
CA PHE A 379 -8.25 0.88 8.43
C PHE A 379 -8.22 2.02 9.45
N LEU A 380 -8.60 3.24 9.05
CA LEU A 380 -8.64 4.39 9.95
C LEU A 380 -9.69 4.23 11.05
N ASN A 381 -10.85 3.64 10.74
CA ASN A 381 -11.87 3.30 11.75
C ASN A 381 -11.33 2.31 12.79
N VAL A 382 -10.59 1.28 12.35
CA VAL A 382 -9.95 0.31 13.26
C VAL A 382 -8.90 0.99 14.14
N VAL A 383 -8.06 1.84 13.55
CA VAL A 383 -7.02 2.57 14.27
C VAL A 383 -7.64 3.52 15.30
N GLN A 384 -8.68 4.26 14.92
CA GLN A 384 -9.41 5.16 15.81
C GLN A 384 -10.10 4.40 16.95
N ALA A 385 -10.76 3.28 16.65
CA ALA A 385 -11.40 2.44 17.66
C ALA A 385 -10.39 1.87 18.67
N ALA A 386 -9.20 1.47 18.21
CA ALA A 386 -8.13 1.00 19.09
C ALA A 386 -7.47 2.13 19.89
N ASN A 387 -7.36 3.33 19.31
CA ASN A 387 -6.76 4.50 19.96
C ASN A 387 -7.67 5.13 21.04
N HIS A 388 -8.97 5.17 20.77
CA HIS A 388 -10.03 5.65 21.66
C HIS A 388 -10.82 4.47 22.23
N SER A 389 -10.11 3.56 22.88
CA SER A 389 -10.71 2.49 23.65
C SER A 389 -11.47 3.03 24.87
N TYR A 390 -12.59 2.39 25.21
CA TYR A 390 -13.32 2.68 26.45
C TYR A 390 -13.72 1.37 27.14
N LEU A 391 -14.04 1.48 28.42
CA LEU A 391 -14.53 0.39 29.25
C LEU A 391 -15.92 0.77 29.75
N PRO A 392 -17.01 0.23 29.15
CA PRO A 392 -18.34 0.52 29.65
C PRO A 392 -18.53 -0.02 31.06
N ASP A 393 -19.43 0.60 31.83
CA ASP A 393 -19.74 0.16 33.19
C ASP A 393 -20.20 -1.30 33.21
N GLY A 394 -19.72 -2.06 34.19
CA GLY A 394 -20.01 -3.49 34.31
C GLY A 394 -19.38 -4.37 33.21
N ILE A 395 -18.49 -3.85 32.35
CA ILE A 395 -17.85 -4.68 31.33
C ILE A 395 -17.01 -5.81 31.92
N LEU A 396 -16.43 -5.61 33.11
CA LEU A 396 -15.65 -6.64 33.80
C LEU A 396 -16.49 -7.87 34.12
N ASP A 397 -17.72 -7.67 34.60
CA ASP A 397 -18.65 -8.72 34.97
C ASP A 397 -19.32 -9.29 33.73
N THR A 398 -19.89 -8.42 32.91
CA THR A 398 -20.66 -8.84 31.73
C THR A 398 -19.79 -9.54 30.69
N LEU A 399 -18.48 -9.27 30.60
CA LEU A 399 -17.60 -9.92 29.64
C LEU A 399 -17.41 -11.41 29.96
N VAL A 400 -17.30 -11.78 31.25
CA VAL A 400 -17.12 -13.17 31.70
C VAL A 400 -18.42 -13.96 31.74
N GLU A 401 -19.56 -13.28 31.82
CA GLU A 401 -20.88 -13.92 31.77
C GLU A 401 -21.14 -14.65 30.43
N PRO A 402 -21.79 -15.81 30.42
CA PRO A 402 -22.16 -16.50 29.21
C PRO A 402 -23.27 -15.77 28.45
N THR A 403 -23.31 -15.95 27.14
CA THR A 403 -24.35 -15.39 26.26
C THR A 403 -25.19 -16.50 25.64
N GLN A 404 -26.46 -16.23 25.36
CA GLN A 404 -27.29 -17.11 24.53
C GLN A 404 -27.31 -16.65 23.08
N ARG A 405 -27.21 -17.60 22.16
CA ARG A 405 -27.36 -17.34 20.72
C ARG A 405 -28.18 -18.44 20.08
N GLY A 406 -29.45 -18.14 19.77
CA GLY A 406 -30.44 -19.16 19.45
C GLY A 406 -30.54 -20.15 20.62
N ALA A 407 -30.61 -21.45 20.32
CA ALA A 407 -30.67 -22.49 21.34
C ALA A 407 -29.32 -22.80 22.04
N ARG A 408 -28.21 -22.15 21.68
CA ARG A 408 -26.87 -22.48 22.20
C ARG A 408 -26.39 -21.44 23.22
N ARG A 409 -26.02 -21.91 24.42
CA ARG A 409 -25.29 -21.12 25.43
C ARG A 409 -23.80 -21.12 25.10
N LEU A 410 -23.19 -19.94 25.06
CA LEU A 410 -21.77 -19.73 24.79
C LEU A 410 -21.10 -19.16 26.05
N ALA A 411 -19.96 -19.73 26.44
CA ALA A 411 -19.19 -19.21 27.57
C ALA A 411 -18.74 -17.75 27.32
N GLY A 412 -18.53 -16.99 28.39
CA GLY A 412 -18.00 -15.63 28.30
C GLY A 412 -16.53 -15.56 27.90
N ILE A 413 -16.04 -14.33 27.83
CA ILE A 413 -14.67 -13.98 27.43
C ILE A 413 -13.88 -13.68 28.70
N ASP A 414 -13.17 -14.67 29.20
CA ASP A 414 -12.30 -14.52 30.37
C ASP A 414 -10.86 -14.22 29.96
N LEU A 415 -10.44 -12.96 30.07
CA LEU A 415 -9.11 -12.47 29.70
C LEU A 415 -8.01 -12.88 30.70
N GLN A 416 -8.35 -13.52 31.83
CA GLN A 416 -7.35 -14.12 32.71
C GLN A 416 -6.76 -15.38 32.09
N LYS A 417 -7.56 -16.10 31.28
CA LYS A 417 -7.10 -17.28 30.55
C LYS A 417 -6.20 -16.89 29.37
N THR A 418 -4.96 -17.39 29.39
CA THR A 418 -3.95 -17.13 28.34
C THR A 418 -4.52 -17.37 26.94
N ARG A 419 -5.21 -18.48 26.70
CA ARG A 419 -5.82 -18.79 25.39
C ARG A 419 -6.78 -17.71 24.91
N VAL A 420 -7.69 -17.23 25.76
CA VAL A 420 -8.70 -16.23 25.37
C VAL A 420 -8.04 -14.86 25.15
N ARG A 421 -7.01 -14.53 25.94
CA ARG A 421 -6.18 -13.33 25.72
C ARG A 421 -5.51 -13.36 24.34
N LEU A 422 -4.88 -14.47 23.97
CA LEU A 422 -4.25 -14.62 22.65
C LEU A 422 -5.26 -14.57 21.50
N VAL A 423 -6.47 -15.11 21.68
CA VAL A 423 -7.56 -14.96 20.70
C VAL A 423 -7.99 -13.50 20.58
N SER A 424 -8.07 -12.76 21.69
CA SER A 424 -8.42 -11.33 21.68
C SER A 424 -7.36 -10.49 20.96
N GLU A 425 -6.08 -10.73 21.23
CA GLU A 425 -4.95 -10.12 20.51
C GLU A 425 -4.99 -10.46 19.02
N ALA A 426 -5.26 -11.72 18.66
CA ALA A 426 -5.38 -12.14 17.26
C ALA A 426 -6.58 -11.50 16.53
N VAL A 427 -7.72 -11.31 17.23
CA VAL A 427 -8.90 -10.62 16.68
C VAL A 427 -8.60 -9.14 16.40
N LEU A 428 -7.86 -8.47 17.29
CA LEU A 428 -7.41 -7.08 17.07
C LEU A 428 -6.40 -6.99 15.93
N ALA A 429 -5.43 -7.91 15.88
CA ALA A 429 -4.42 -7.95 14.83
C ALA A 429 -5.01 -8.15 13.42
N LEU A 430 -6.11 -8.91 13.34
CA LEU A 430 -6.82 -9.18 12.09
C LEU A 430 -7.93 -8.17 11.78
N ALA A 431 -8.28 -7.29 12.71
CA ALA A 431 -9.31 -6.26 12.52
C ALA A 431 -9.06 -5.35 11.30
N PRO A 432 -7.83 -4.86 11.03
CA PRO A 432 -7.58 -4.00 9.87
C PRO A 432 -7.50 -4.76 8.53
N LYS A 433 -7.76 -6.08 8.49
CA LYS A 433 -7.62 -6.88 7.28
C LYS A 433 -8.72 -6.57 6.26
N PRO A 434 -8.37 -6.14 5.03
CA PRO A 434 -9.34 -5.87 3.98
C PRO A 434 -10.28 -7.04 3.67
N GLY A 435 -11.58 -6.76 3.73
CA GLY A 435 -12.64 -7.75 3.50
C GLY A 435 -12.70 -8.87 4.54
N GLY A 436 -12.13 -8.66 5.72
CA GLY A 436 -12.18 -9.59 6.85
C GLY A 436 -11.22 -10.78 6.79
N PHE A 437 -11.32 -11.63 7.81
CA PHE A 437 -10.46 -12.81 8.01
C PHE A 437 -11.28 -14.10 8.14
N THR A 438 -10.63 -15.23 7.90
CA THR A 438 -11.20 -16.57 8.05
C THR A 438 -10.82 -17.18 9.40
N MET A 439 -11.52 -18.23 9.82
CA MET A 439 -11.16 -18.97 11.05
C MET A 439 -9.78 -19.65 10.94
N ALA A 440 -9.35 -20.01 9.72
CA ALA A 440 -8.01 -20.57 9.51
C ALA A 440 -6.91 -19.51 9.75
N GLU A 441 -7.16 -18.27 9.31
CA GLU A 441 -6.25 -17.14 9.55
C GLU A 441 -6.25 -16.74 11.03
N LEU A 442 -7.41 -16.77 11.71
CA LEU A 442 -7.46 -16.57 13.17
C LEU A 442 -6.66 -17.65 13.90
N ALA A 443 -6.84 -18.93 13.54
CA ALA A 443 -6.08 -20.01 14.14
C ALA A 443 -4.58 -19.89 13.89
N ALA A 444 -4.17 -19.49 12.69
CA ALA A 444 -2.78 -19.21 12.36
C ALA A 444 -2.23 -18.08 13.22
N LYS A 445 -2.95 -16.96 13.33
CA LYS A 445 -2.48 -15.82 14.12
C LYS A 445 -2.36 -16.15 15.61
N VAL A 446 -3.29 -16.91 16.18
CA VAL A 446 -3.18 -17.39 17.57
C VAL A 446 -1.97 -18.30 17.76
N ARG A 447 -1.66 -19.17 16.79
CA ARG A 447 -0.43 -19.98 16.81
C ARG A 447 0.83 -19.14 16.73
N ASP A 448 0.85 -18.09 15.91
CA ASP A 448 2.00 -17.18 15.82
C ASP A 448 2.27 -16.44 17.13
N LEU A 449 1.23 -16.16 17.92
CA LEU A 449 1.32 -15.54 19.25
C LEU A 449 1.61 -16.56 20.37
N LEU A 450 1.34 -17.84 20.15
CA LEU A 450 1.73 -18.94 21.04
C LEU A 450 3.23 -19.20 20.81
N HIS A 451 4.09 -18.55 21.60
CA HIS A 451 5.55 -18.74 21.56
C HIS A 451 6.01 -20.19 21.89
N ASP A 452 5.08 -21.09 22.22
CA ASP A 452 5.36 -22.43 22.73
C ASP A 452 4.65 -23.50 21.87
N SER A 453 5.43 -24.45 21.34
CA SER A 453 4.99 -25.43 20.33
C SER A 453 4.08 -26.55 20.86
N ALA A 454 3.75 -26.54 22.14
CA ALA A 454 3.03 -27.63 22.81
C ALA A 454 1.49 -27.59 22.64
N LEU A 455 0.89 -26.46 22.23
CA LEU A 455 -0.57 -26.32 22.12
C LEU A 455 -1.07 -26.41 20.68
N THR A 456 -1.74 -27.51 20.34
CA THR A 456 -2.43 -27.68 19.06
C THR A 456 -3.66 -26.76 18.95
N TYR A 457 -3.45 -25.51 18.52
CA TYR A 457 -4.56 -24.57 18.26
C TYR A 457 -5.12 -24.74 16.85
N THR A 458 -6.27 -25.42 16.75
CA THR A 458 -6.91 -25.79 15.48
C THR A 458 -7.97 -24.78 15.02
N THR A 459 -8.41 -24.89 13.76
CA THR A 459 -9.55 -24.12 13.24
C THR A 459 -10.85 -24.36 14.02
N ARG A 460 -11.05 -25.55 14.61
CA ARG A 460 -12.20 -25.84 15.46
C ARG A 460 -12.12 -25.08 16.79
N HIS A 461 -10.93 -25.01 17.39
CA HIS A 461 -10.67 -24.17 18.57
C HIS A 461 -10.96 -22.70 18.28
N ALA A 462 -10.46 -22.19 17.15
CA ALA A 462 -10.74 -20.84 16.69
C ALA A 462 -12.25 -20.59 16.52
N ALA A 463 -12.98 -21.48 15.85
CA ALA A 463 -14.42 -21.32 15.65
C ALA A 463 -15.21 -21.31 16.97
N TYR A 464 -14.85 -22.17 17.92
CA TYR A 464 -15.46 -22.20 19.24
C TYR A 464 -15.17 -20.92 20.03
N ASP A 465 -13.91 -20.50 20.13
CA ASP A 465 -13.57 -19.28 20.88
C ASP A 465 -14.16 -18.05 20.21
N PHE A 466 -14.08 -17.94 18.88
CA PHE A 466 -14.66 -16.84 18.11
C PHE A 466 -16.18 -16.73 18.28
N SER A 467 -16.88 -17.85 18.50
CA SER A 467 -18.32 -17.82 18.76
C SER A 467 -18.67 -17.00 20.02
N LYS A 468 -17.79 -16.98 21.03
CA LYS A 468 -17.97 -16.18 22.27
C LYS A 468 -17.96 -14.68 21.96
N PHE A 469 -17.01 -14.24 21.12
CA PHE A 469 -16.93 -12.85 20.62
C PHE A 469 -18.16 -12.48 19.78
N ARG A 470 -18.71 -13.42 19.01
CA ARG A 470 -19.98 -13.20 18.30
C ARG A 470 -21.15 -13.06 19.26
N GLY A 471 -21.19 -13.85 20.34
CA GLY A 471 -22.20 -13.74 21.39
C GLY A 471 -22.21 -12.36 22.05
N LYS A 472 -21.03 -11.76 22.23
CA LYS A 472 -20.85 -10.38 22.72
C LYS A 472 -21.04 -9.29 21.66
N LYS A 473 -21.40 -9.65 20.42
CA LYS A 473 -21.51 -8.72 19.28
C LYS A 473 -20.23 -7.92 19.01
N PHE A 474 -19.06 -8.45 19.34
CA PHE A 474 -17.78 -7.81 19.03
C PHE A 474 -17.29 -8.11 17.62
N VAL A 475 -17.79 -9.19 17.03
CA VAL A 475 -17.40 -9.68 15.71
C VAL A 475 -18.61 -10.24 14.99
N GLU A 476 -18.58 -10.21 13.67
CA GLU A 476 -19.68 -10.72 12.84
C GLU A 476 -19.20 -11.40 11.57
N LYS A 477 -20.11 -12.13 10.93
CA LYS A 477 -19.87 -12.82 9.66
C LYS A 477 -20.22 -11.85 8.53
N ILE A 478 -19.33 -11.70 7.56
CA ILE A 478 -19.63 -10.95 6.34
C ILE A 478 -20.56 -11.78 5.47
N GLU A 479 -21.67 -11.18 5.04
CA GLU A 479 -22.69 -11.83 4.21
C GLU A 479 -22.08 -12.48 2.96
N ASN A 480 -22.67 -13.60 2.53
CA ASN A 480 -22.25 -14.36 1.34
C ASN A 480 -20.77 -14.77 1.31
N SER A 481 -20.13 -14.86 2.49
CA SER A 481 -18.73 -15.24 2.60
C SER A 481 -18.46 -16.17 3.79
N ARG A 482 -17.26 -16.77 3.81
CA ARG A 482 -16.72 -17.48 5.00
C ARG A 482 -15.80 -16.59 5.83
N ARG A 483 -15.92 -15.27 5.68
CA ARG A 483 -15.06 -14.26 6.31
C ARG A 483 -15.82 -13.52 7.40
N TYR A 484 -15.06 -12.94 8.30
CA TYR A 484 -15.55 -12.27 9.49
C TYR A 484 -14.84 -10.92 9.66
N ARG A 485 -15.52 -9.98 10.32
CA ARG A 485 -14.98 -8.67 10.68
C ARG A 485 -15.17 -8.39 12.17
N THR A 486 -14.26 -7.60 12.72
CA THR A 486 -14.36 -7.08 14.09
C THR A 486 -15.11 -5.75 14.04
N LEU A 487 -16.08 -5.56 14.92
CA LEU A 487 -16.88 -4.34 14.99
C LEU A 487 -16.17 -3.28 15.85
N PRO A 488 -16.36 -1.97 15.58
CA PRO A 488 -15.70 -0.89 16.31
C PRO A 488 -15.82 -0.99 17.83
N ASP A 489 -17.01 -1.28 18.35
CA ASP A 489 -17.22 -1.48 19.80
C ASP A 489 -16.40 -2.65 20.36
N GLY A 490 -16.33 -3.76 19.61
CA GLY A 490 -15.49 -4.90 19.96
C GLY A 490 -14.01 -4.53 19.99
N ILE A 491 -13.55 -3.70 19.06
CA ILE A 491 -12.17 -3.20 19.04
C ILE A 491 -11.92 -2.32 20.27
N ARG A 492 -12.80 -1.36 20.55
CA ARG A 492 -12.68 -0.42 21.68
C ARG A 492 -12.60 -1.16 23.01
N VAL A 493 -13.51 -2.11 23.25
CA VAL A 493 -13.53 -2.88 24.49
C VAL A 493 -12.32 -3.80 24.61
N LEU A 494 -11.97 -4.56 23.56
CA LEU A 494 -10.84 -5.49 23.63
C LEU A 494 -9.51 -4.76 23.79
N ALA A 495 -9.28 -3.67 23.05
CA ALA A 495 -8.09 -2.84 23.19
C ALA A 495 -8.01 -2.20 24.58
N GLY A 496 -9.13 -1.67 25.09
CA GLY A 496 -9.20 -1.07 26.42
C GLY A 496 -8.91 -2.08 27.53
N MET A 497 -9.53 -3.26 27.47
CA MET A 497 -9.34 -4.32 28.46
C MET A 497 -7.91 -4.87 28.48
N LEU A 498 -7.32 -5.08 27.30
CA LEU A 498 -5.92 -5.51 27.21
C LEU A 498 -4.97 -4.40 27.67
N THR A 499 -5.27 -3.13 27.39
CA THR A 499 -4.47 -1.99 27.87
C THR A 499 -4.53 -1.91 29.39
N LEU A 500 -5.72 -1.92 29.98
CA LEU A 500 -5.90 -1.92 31.43
C LEU A 500 -5.11 -3.06 32.08
N ARG A 501 -5.22 -4.28 31.54
CA ARG A 501 -4.52 -5.45 32.08
C ARG A 501 -3.00 -5.34 31.96
N GLU A 502 -2.49 -5.08 30.76
CA GLU A 502 -1.06 -5.20 30.43
C GLU A 502 -0.26 -3.93 30.76
N ARG A 503 -0.90 -2.77 30.73
CA ARG A 503 -0.27 -1.46 30.94
C ARG A 503 -0.66 -0.81 32.25
N VAL A 504 -1.70 -1.24 32.96
CA VAL A 504 -2.07 -0.62 34.25
C VAL A 504 -1.93 -1.63 35.38
N ILE A 505 -2.76 -2.68 35.39
CA ILE A 505 -2.84 -3.63 36.50
C ILE A 505 -1.51 -4.36 36.70
N LYS A 506 -0.98 -5.00 35.65
CA LYS A 506 0.28 -5.76 35.74
C LYS A 506 1.47 -4.91 36.21
N PRO A 507 1.79 -3.76 35.59
CA PRO A 507 2.92 -2.93 36.03
C PRO A 507 2.76 -2.39 37.44
N VAL A 508 1.56 -1.95 37.82
CA VAL A 508 1.29 -1.42 39.17
C VAL A 508 1.50 -2.53 40.22
N LEU A 509 0.91 -3.71 40.01
CA LEU A 509 1.08 -4.84 40.95
C LEU A 509 2.54 -5.32 41.03
N ALA A 510 3.25 -5.38 39.91
CA ALA A 510 4.65 -5.81 39.90
C ALA A 510 5.58 -4.83 40.65
N GLY A 511 5.27 -3.53 40.64
CA GLY A 511 6.02 -2.51 41.38
C GLY A 511 5.74 -2.50 42.89
N LEU A 512 4.60 -3.03 43.35
CA LEU A 512 4.30 -3.12 44.78
C LEU A 512 5.36 -3.92 45.55
N GLY A 513 5.89 -5.00 44.97
CA GLY A 513 6.86 -5.88 45.62
C GLY A 513 8.33 -5.44 45.53
N LYS A 514 8.64 -4.30 44.91
CA LYS A 514 10.02 -3.83 44.74
C LYS A 514 10.10 -2.30 44.92
N PRO A 515 10.45 -1.78 46.11
CA PRO A 515 10.81 -0.36 46.21
C PRO A 515 11.95 -0.06 45.23
N ARG A 516 11.86 1.05 44.48
CA ARG A 516 12.98 1.53 43.66
C ARG A 516 14.15 1.88 44.58
N ILE A 517 15.13 0.98 44.70
CA ILE A 517 16.38 1.21 45.44
C ILE A 517 17.35 1.86 44.45
N GLY A 518 17.31 3.18 44.29
CA GLY A 518 18.23 3.90 43.42
C GLY A 518 17.89 5.39 43.23
N ARG A 519 18.85 6.16 42.73
CA ARG A 519 18.65 7.59 42.42
C ARG A 519 17.61 7.72 41.28
N PRO A 520 16.57 8.55 41.44
CA PRO A 520 15.57 8.72 40.39
C PRO A 520 16.22 9.23 39.08
N PRO A 521 15.72 8.81 37.92
CA PRO A 521 16.24 9.27 36.63
C PRO A 521 16.09 10.79 36.51
N LYS A 522 17.03 11.44 35.81
CA LYS A 522 17.04 12.90 35.64
C LYS A 522 15.77 13.44 34.96
N ASN A 523 15.18 12.64 34.07
CA ASN A 523 13.90 12.91 33.44
C ASN A 523 12.98 11.72 33.75
N VAL A 524 11.85 11.98 34.39
CA VAL A 524 10.81 10.99 34.68
C VAL A 524 9.73 11.13 33.61
N ASP A 525 9.40 10.04 32.93
CA ASP A 525 8.28 10.03 31.99
C ASP A 525 6.96 10.25 32.75
N PRO A 526 6.01 11.05 32.25
CA PRO A 526 4.72 11.25 32.92
C PRO A 526 4.01 9.94 33.31
N LEU A 527 4.13 8.89 32.49
CA LEU A 527 3.53 7.59 32.78
C LEU A 527 4.19 6.90 33.98
N ASP A 528 5.51 7.02 34.14
CA ASP A 528 6.23 6.51 35.30
C ASP A 528 5.76 7.21 36.58
N GLN A 529 5.53 8.53 36.52
CA GLN A 529 5.00 9.29 37.65
C GLN A 529 3.58 8.83 38.02
N HIS A 530 2.74 8.52 37.03
CA HIS A 530 1.40 7.96 37.26
C HIS A 530 1.48 6.57 37.91
N TYR A 531 2.39 5.69 37.46
CA TYR A 531 2.59 4.40 38.10
C TYR A 531 3.05 4.53 39.56
N ASP A 532 4.01 5.41 39.83
CA ASP A 532 4.51 5.62 41.20
C ASP A 532 3.40 6.15 42.13
N ASN A 533 2.51 7.00 41.62
CA ASN A 533 1.36 7.51 42.38
C ASN A 533 0.31 6.40 42.62
N LEU A 534 -0.06 5.65 41.57
CA LEU A 534 -1.01 4.54 41.68
C LEU A 534 -0.52 3.46 42.64
N GLN A 535 0.77 3.12 42.60
CA GLN A 535 1.36 2.15 43.52
C GLN A 535 1.29 2.61 44.98
N ARG A 536 1.57 3.90 45.24
CA ARG A 536 1.48 4.47 46.59
C ARG A 536 0.05 4.42 47.13
N GLU A 537 -0.91 4.89 46.35
CA GLU A 537 -2.32 4.86 46.76
C GLU A 537 -2.86 3.43 46.88
N LEU A 538 -2.44 2.51 46.00
CA LEU A 538 -2.85 1.12 46.10
C LEU A 538 -2.33 0.44 47.38
N ARG A 539 -1.10 0.74 47.83
CA ARG A 539 -0.60 0.25 49.14
C ARG A 539 -1.45 0.74 50.31
N ARG A 540 -1.72 2.05 50.34
CA ARG A 540 -2.59 2.67 51.37
C ARG A 540 -3.98 2.04 51.37
N THR A 541 -4.52 1.76 50.18
CA THR A 541 -5.80 1.09 50.01
C THR A 541 -5.76 -0.34 50.57
N PHE A 542 -4.70 -1.09 50.29
CA PHE A 542 -4.53 -2.44 50.83
C PHE A 542 -4.36 -2.47 52.34
N GLU A 543 -3.60 -1.53 52.93
CA GLU A 543 -3.51 -1.35 54.38
C GLU A 543 -4.90 -1.10 54.99
N THR A 544 -5.67 -0.20 54.37
CA THR A 544 -7.04 0.13 54.82
C THR A 544 -8.00 -1.06 54.69
N LEU A 545 -7.85 -1.86 53.63
CA LEU A 545 -8.66 -3.06 53.38
C LEU A 545 -8.13 -4.32 54.08
N ALA A 546 -7.05 -4.21 54.88
CA ALA A 546 -6.37 -5.33 55.53
C ALA A 546 -5.92 -6.44 54.56
N ILE A 547 -5.53 -6.07 53.33
CA ILE A 547 -4.94 -6.97 52.34
C ILE A 547 -3.42 -6.96 52.53
N LEU A 548 -2.85 -8.10 52.95
CA LEU A 548 -1.40 -8.25 53.10
C LEU A 548 -0.74 -8.21 51.72
N THR A 549 0.27 -7.34 51.55
CA THR A 549 1.05 -7.20 50.31
C THR A 549 2.45 -7.77 50.39
#